data_AF-A0A5E4IKB7-F1
#
_entry.id   AF-A0A5E4IKB7-F1
#
_cell.length_a   1.000
_cell.length_b   1.000
_cell.length_c   1.000
_cell.angle_alpha   90.00
_cell.angle_beta   90.00
_cell.angle_gamma   90.00
#
_symmetry.space_group_name_H-M   'P 1'
#
loop_
_entity.id
_entity.type
_entity.pdbx_description
1 polymer ?
#
loop_
_entity_poly.entity_id
_entity_poly.type
_entity_poly.pdbx_seq_one_letter_code
_entity_poly.pdbx_strand_id
1 'polypeptide(L)'
;MINFIDTNVIVGYCFQADPWHDYCQILDRLGNIWSSNRVLDEWQDIEDKILDEHISQVNRHLDQIRRTFPDMIEINHRERLLKIAPFKVKSFLGKIYLEQINYPSTKEDLCNQIEGKILAMQYEKTMRFLKLDSKCKNTYGLEITASKMINLDHASIMEIETEESYWTRMI
;
A
#
# COMPACT_ATOMS: atom_id res chain seq x y z
N MET A 1 10.90 -15.57 -23.75
CA MET A 1 9.55 -15.85 -23.23
C MET A 1 8.92 -14.51 -22.86
N ILE A 2 7.69 -14.25 -23.31
CA ILE A 2 6.91 -13.06 -22.98
C ILE A 2 6.09 -13.38 -21.73
N ASN A 3 6.14 -12.53 -20.72
CA ASN A 3 5.37 -12.68 -19.48
C ASN A 3 4.24 -11.64 -19.51
N PHE A 4 3.05 -12.04 -19.97
CA PHE A 4 1.88 -11.18 -19.92
C PHE A 4 1.29 -11.16 -18.50
N ILE A 5 1.01 -9.99 -17.96
CA ILE A 5 0.43 -9.80 -16.63
C ILE A 5 -0.95 -9.14 -16.72
N ASP A 6 -1.86 -9.65 -15.91
CA ASP A 6 -3.24 -9.19 -15.78
C ASP A 6 -3.41 -8.27 -14.57
N THR A 7 -4.56 -7.59 -14.46
CA THR A 7 -4.85 -6.62 -13.40
C THR A 7 -4.68 -7.22 -12.00
N ASN A 8 -5.13 -8.46 -11.79
CA ASN A 8 -4.98 -9.16 -10.51
C ASN A 8 -3.51 -9.37 -10.10
N VAL A 9 -2.61 -9.55 -11.07
CA VAL A 9 -1.17 -9.70 -10.82
C VAL A 9 -0.56 -8.36 -10.43
N ILE A 10 -1.01 -7.26 -11.06
CA ILE A 10 -0.63 -5.88 -10.68
C ILE A 10 -1.10 -5.60 -9.25
N VAL A 11 -2.34 -5.95 -8.90
CA VAL A 11 -2.90 -5.82 -7.55
C VAL A 11 -2.05 -6.55 -6.53
N GLY A 12 -1.82 -7.85 -6.72
CA GLY A 12 -1.00 -8.63 -5.80
C GLY A 12 0.41 -8.05 -5.66
N TYR A 13 1.03 -7.59 -6.74
CA TYR A 13 2.36 -7.00 -6.68
C TYR A 13 2.39 -5.65 -5.93
N CYS A 14 1.46 -4.76 -6.22
CA CYS A 14 1.52 -3.38 -5.72
C CYS A 14 1.05 -3.26 -4.27
N PHE A 15 0.04 -4.03 -3.85
CA PHE A 15 -0.50 -3.97 -2.50
C PHE A 15 0.18 -4.98 -1.58
N GLN A 16 1.01 -4.51 -0.65
CA GLN A 16 1.65 -5.38 0.35
C GLN A 16 0.64 -6.11 1.25
N ALA A 17 -0.53 -5.49 1.43
CA ALA A 17 -1.65 -6.05 2.17
C ALA A 17 -2.28 -7.27 1.48
N ASP A 18 -2.12 -7.41 0.17
CA ASP A 18 -2.79 -8.45 -0.62
C ASP A 18 -2.31 -9.88 -0.24
N PRO A 19 -3.21 -10.88 -0.16
CA PRO A 19 -2.82 -12.25 0.18
C PRO A 19 -1.80 -12.87 -0.78
N TRP A 20 -1.77 -12.43 -2.02
CA TRP A 20 -0.90 -12.96 -3.08
C TRP A 20 0.41 -12.20 -3.21
N HIS A 21 0.64 -11.18 -2.39
CA HIS A 21 1.77 -10.27 -2.53
C HIS A 21 3.12 -10.96 -2.63
N ASP A 22 3.35 -11.98 -1.80
CA ASP A 22 4.62 -12.72 -1.78
C ASP A 22 4.85 -13.54 -3.05
N TYR A 23 3.78 -14.07 -3.63
CA TYR A 23 3.88 -14.81 -4.89
C TYR A 23 4.16 -13.86 -6.05
N CYS A 24 3.58 -12.67 -6.03
CA CYS A 24 3.78 -11.64 -7.04
C CYS A 24 5.17 -11.01 -7.00
N GLN A 25 5.94 -11.15 -5.92
CA GLN A 25 7.34 -10.69 -5.87
C GLN A 25 8.23 -11.33 -6.94
N ILE A 26 7.80 -12.44 -7.57
CA ILE A 26 8.51 -13.03 -8.71
C ILE A 26 8.70 -12.03 -9.87
N LEU A 27 7.80 -11.05 -10.04
CA LEU A 27 7.91 -9.98 -11.04
C LEU A 27 9.20 -9.17 -10.88
N ASP A 28 9.82 -9.17 -9.69
CA ASP A 28 11.09 -8.50 -9.49
C ASP A 28 12.25 -9.13 -10.25
N ARG A 29 12.16 -10.44 -10.50
CA ARG A 29 13.20 -11.24 -11.15
C ARG A 29 12.88 -11.53 -12.62
N LEU A 30 11.64 -11.32 -13.03
CA LEU A 30 11.21 -11.56 -14.41
C LEU A 30 11.63 -10.39 -15.31
N GLY A 31 12.13 -10.73 -16.49
CA GLY A 31 12.30 -9.81 -17.61
C GLY A 31 11.19 -10.00 -18.65
N ASN A 32 11.10 -9.08 -19.61
CA ASN A 32 10.11 -9.10 -20.70
C ASN A 32 8.68 -9.25 -20.18
N ILE A 33 8.29 -8.36 -19.26
CA ILE A 33 6.94 -8.23 -18.74
C ILE A 33 6.12 -7.38 -19.72
N TRP A 34 4.88 -7.77 -19.94
CA TRP A 34 3.95 -7.13 -20.87
C TRP A 34 2.59 -6.98 -20.19
N SER A 35 1.94 -5.85 -20.42
CA SER A 35 0.54 -5.62 -20.06
C SER A 35 -0.17 -4.94 -21.23
N SER A 36 -1.51 -4.91 -21.20
CA SER A 36 -2.31 -4.22 -22.21
C SER A 36 -2.87 -2.91 -21.63
N ASN A 37 -3.19 -1.93 -22.48
CA ASN A 37 -3.81 -0.68 -22.03
C ASN A 37 -5.09 -0.93 -21.25
N ARG A 38 -5.90 -1.90 -21.66
CA ARG A 38 -7.12 -2.30 -20.94
C ARG A 38 -6.84 -2.73 -19.50
N VAL A 39 -5.72 -3.43 -19.26
CA VAL A 39 -5.31 -3.85 -17.91
C VAL A 39 -4.86 -2.63 -17.09
N LEU A 40 -4.18 -1.66 -17.72
CA LEU A 40 -3.78 -0.41 -17.05
C LEU A 40 -4.98 0.49 -16.74
N ASP A 41 -5.97 0.54 -17.62
CA ASP A 41 -7.24 1.26 -17.41
C ASP A 41 -8.02 0.62 -16.26
N GLU A 42 -8.16 -0.71 -16.26
CA GLU A 42 -8.82 -1.43 -15.17
C GLU A 42 -8.09 -1.21 -13.83
N TRP A 43 -6.76 -1.21 -13.83
CA TRP A 43 -5.98 -0.88 -12.64
C TRP A 43 -6.32 0.52 -12.10
N GLN A 44 -6.37 1.54 -12.97
CA GLN A 44 -6.72 2.91 -12.57
C GLN A 44 -8.12 3.01 -11.98
N ASP A 45 -9.07 2.22 -12.49
CA ASP A 45 -10.45 2.22 -12.00
C ASP A 45 -10.61 1.54 -10.63
N ILE A 46 -9.73 0.58 -10.28
CA ILE A 46 -9.91 -0.24 -9.08
C ILE A 46 -8.90 0.02 -7.96
N GLU A 47 -7.80 0.73 -8.22
CA GLU A 47 -6.70 0.86 -7.25
C GLU A 47 -7.14 1.49 -5.92
N ASP A 48 -7.89 2.60 -5.96
CA ASP A 48 -8.34 3.29 -4.75
C ASP A 48 -9.36 2.45 -3.96
N LYS A 49 -10.25 1.76 -4.68
CA LYS A 49 -11.24 0.86 -4.06
C LYS A 49 -10.56 -0.30 -3.32
N ILE A 50 -9.49 -0.86 -3.88
CA ILE A 50 -8.73 -1.94 -3.24
C ILE A 50 -7.94 -1.40 -2.05
N LEU A 51 -7.34 -0.22 -2.17
CA LEU A 51 -6.65 0.44 -1.07
C LEU A 51 -7.60 0.67 0.11
N ASP A 52 -8.75 1.28 -0.14
CA ASP A 52 -9.78 1.54 0.86
C ASP A 52 -10.30 0.27 1.52
N GLU A 53 -10.48 -0.80 0.73
CA GLU A 53 -10.85 -2.10 1.29
C GLU A 53 -9.78 -2.62 2.25
N HIS A 54 -8.50 -2.62 1.86
CA HIS A 54 -7.41 -3.06 2.73
C HIS A 54 -7.31 -2.21 4.01
N ILE A 55 -7.35 -0.88 3.88
CA ILE A 55 -7.35 0.04 5.02
C ILE A 55 -8.52 -0.27 5.96
N SER A 56 -9.74 -0.42 5.41
CA SER A 56 -10.91 -0.76 6.21
C SER A 56 -10.77 -2.08 6.95
N GLN A 57 -10.15 -3.10 6.34
CA GLN A 57 -9.95 -4.40 7.00
C GLN A 57 -8.94 -4.28 8.14
N VAL A 58 -7.85 -3.54 7.95
CA VAL A 58 -6.87 -3.30 9.01
C VAL A 58 -7.50 -2.49 10.15
N ASN A 59 -8.24 -1.43 9.87
CA ASN A 59 -8.90 -0.62 10.91
C ASN A 59 -9.89 -1.44 11.74
N ARG A 60 -10.69 -2.31 11.11
CA ARG A 60 -11.58 -3.25 11.85
C ARG A 60 -10.80 -4.17 12.77
N HIS A 61 -9.64 -4.63 12.33
CA HIS A 61 -8.77 -5.46 13.15
C HIS A 61 -8.20 -4.69 14.35
N LEU A 62 -7.73 -3.46 14.14
CA LEU A 62 -7.26 -2.58 15.22
C LEU A 62 -8.33 -2.31 16.27
N ASP A 63 -9.56 -2.02 15.85
CA ASP A 63 -10.68 -1.85 16.76
C ASP A 63 -10.98 -3.10 17.58
N GLN A 64 -10.83 -4.28 16.97
CA GLN A 64 -10.99 -5.55 17.68
C GLN A 64 -9.88 -5.78 18.70
N ILE A 65 -8.64 -5.41 18.39
CA ILE A 65 -7.51 -5.45 19.34
C ILE A 65 -7.83 -4.56 20.55
N ARG A 66 -8.17 -3.29 20.29
CA ARG A 66 -8.49 -2.28 21.33
C ARG A 66 -9.56 -2.77 22.31
N ARG A 67 -10.58 -3.48 21.80
CA ARG A 67 -11.72 -3.98 22.59
C ARG A 67 -11.45 -5.28 23.35
N THR A 68 -10.60 -6.16 22.83
CA THR A 68 -10.57 -7.57 23.29
C THR A 68 -9.24 -8.03 23.87
N PHE A 69 -8.16 -7.27 23.69
CA PHE A 69 -6.85 -7.61 24.20
C PHE A 69 -6.50 -6.81 25.47
N PRO A 70 -5.68 -7.38 26.36
CA PRO A 70 -5.16 -6.67 27.52
C PRO A 70 -4.28 -5.49 27.09
N ASP A 71 -4.00 -4.57 28.03
CA ASP A 71 -3.19 -3.39 27.76
C ASP A 71 -1.72 -3.74 27.47
N MET A 72 -1.22 -4.86 27.99
CA MET A 72 0.10 -5.40 27.67
C MET A 72 -0.04 -6.65 26.81
N ILE A 73 0.51 -6.57 25.60
CA ILE A 73 0.52 -7.66 24.63
C ILE A 73 1.85 -8.41 24.75
N GLU A 74 1.77 -9.58 25.34
CA GLU A 74 2.85 -10.58 25.36
C GLU A 74 2.96 -11.38 24.04
N ILE A 75 4.12 -12.00 23.82
CA ILE A 75 4.41 -12.82 22.61
C ILE A 75 3.43 -13.99 22.43
N ASN A 76 2.93 -14.57 23.52
CA ASN A 76 1.96 -15.66 23.49
C ASN A 76 0.57 -15.24 22.98
N HIS A 77 0.26 -13.94 22.94
CA HIS A 77 -0.97 -13.40 22.36
C HIS A 77 -0.94 -13.34 20.84
N ARG A 78 0.25 -13.49 20.22
CA ARG A 78 0.46 -13.37 18.76
C ARG A 78 -0.45 -14.28 17.94
N GLU A 79 -0.62 -15.53 18.35
CA GLU A 79 -1.51 -16.47 17.63
C GLU A 79 -2.97 -16.01 17.69
N ARG A 80 -3.39 -15.43 18.81
CA ARG A 80 -4.74 -14.89 18.96
C ARG A 80 -4.93 -13.65 18.08
N LEU A 81 -3.92 -12.77 17.98
CA LEU A 81 -3.93 -11.64 17.03
C LEU A 81 -4.11 -12.15 15.59
N LEU A 82 -3.30 -13.12 15.17
CA LEU A 82 -3.41 -13.73 13.84
C LEU A 82 -4.76 -14.43 13.59
N LYS A 83 -5.38 -14.99 14.63
CA LYS A 83 -6.67 -15.67 14.51
C LYS A 83 -7.81 -14.70 14.20
N ILE A 84 -7.77 -13.49 14.76
CA ILE A 84 -8.79 -12.46 14.52
C ILE A 84 -8.47 -11.55 13.32
N ALA A 85 -7.32 -11.72 12.67
CA ALA A 85 -6.95 -10.96 11.49
C ALA A 85 -7.84 -11.33 10.28
N PRO A 86 -8.42 -10.34 9.56
CA PRO A 86 -9.21 -10.60 8.37
C PRO A 86 -8.37 -11.26 7.27
N PHE A 87 -8.96 -12.23 6.57
CA PHE A 87 -8.24 -13.04 5.57
C PHE A 87 -7.46 -12.19 4.55
N LYS A 88 -8.08 -11.12 4.03
CA LYS A 88 -7.49 -10.26 3.00
C LYS A 88 -6.18 -9.58 3.42
N VAL A 89 -6.02 -9.26 4.70
CA VAL A 89 -4.84 -8.53 5.21
C VAL A 89 -4.02 -9.37 6.19
N LYS A 90 -4.37 -10.65 6.36
CA LYS A 90 -3.79 -11.53 7.37
C LYS A 90 -2.31 -11.79 7.15
N SER A 91 -1.89 -11.97 5.90
CA SER A 91 -0.47 -12.17 5.57
C SER A 91 0.36 -10.95 5.97
N PHE A 92 -0.11 -9.76 5.61
CA PHE A 92 0.51 -8.49 5.97
C PHE A 92 0.61 -8.25 7.48
N LEU A 93 -0.50 -8.41 8.19
CA LEU A 93 -0.51 -8.30 9.66
C LEU A 93 0.39 -9.35 10.30
N GLY A 94 0.41 -10.57 9.75
CA GLY A 94 1.27 -11.62 10.25
C GLY A 94 2.76 -11.28 10.18
N LYS A 95 3.22 -10.69 9.07
CA LYS A 95 4.60 -10.22 8.98
C LYS A 95 4.91 -9.14 10.02
N ILE A 96 4.01 -8.18 10.21
CA ILE A 96 4.18 -7.16 11.25
C ILE A 96 4.34 -7.84 12.62
N TYR A 97 3.43 -8.74 12.99
CA TYR A 97 3.44 -9.42 14.28
C TYR A 97 4.61 -10.37 14.49
N LEU A 98 5.17 -10.94 13.42
CA LEU A 98 6.27 -11.90 13.49
C LEU A 98 7.63 -11.23 13.47
N GLU A 99 7.78 -10.14 12.71
CA GLU A 99 9.10 -9.60 12.34
C GLU A 99 9.34 -8.18 12.87
N GLN A 100 8.30 -7.43 13.20
CA GLN A 100 8.41 -5.98 13.44
C GLN A 100 7.99 -5.55 14.85
N ILE A 101 7.12 -6.31 15.51
CA ILE A 101 6.68 -6.00 16.87
C ILE A 101 7.68 -6.55 17.89
N ASN A 102 8.17 -5.67 18.75
CA ASN A 102 8.95 -6.04 19.92
C ASN A 102 8.00 -6.34 21.08
N TYR A 103 7.93 -7.60 21.50
CA TYR A 103 7.13 -8.02 22.65
C TYR A 103 7.98 -7.99 23.94
N PRO A 104 7.37 -7.65 25.09
CA PRO A 104 5.99 -7.19 25.25
C PRO A 104 5.79 -5.76 24.70
N SER A 105 4.61 -5.49 24.15
CA SER A 105 4.23 -4.18 23.62
C SER A 105 2.94 -3.71 24.26
N THR A 106 2.79 -2.40 24.49
CA THR A 106 1.48 -1.89 24.91
C THR A 106 0.49 -2.02 23.75
N LYS A 107 -0.79 -2.15 24.10
CA LYS A 107 -1.89 -2.20 23.14
C LYS A 107 -1.92 -0.96 22.24
N GLU A 108 -1.58 0.20 22.80
CA GLU A 108 -1.52 1.47 22.08
C GLU A 108 -0.31 1.52 21.14
N ASP A 109 0.88 1.15 21.60
CA ASP A 109 2.09 1.11 20.75
C ASP A 109 1.94 0.12 19.59
N LEU A 110 1.30 -1.03 19.83
CA LEU A 110 0.99 -2.00 18.79
C LEU A 110 0.08 -1.38 17.72
N CYS A 111 -0.99 -0.71 18.14
CA CYS A 111 -1.91 -0.07 17.21
C CYS A 111 -1.21 1.05 16.41
N ASN A 112 -0.45 1.90 17.09
CA ASN A 112 0.29 3.01 16.45
C ASN A 112 1.31 2.50 15.42
N GLN A 113 2.02 1.40 15.73
CA GLN A 113 2.94 0.77 14.78
C GLN A 113 2.23 0.27 13.53
N ILE A 114 1.06 -0.36 13.67
CA ILE A 114 0.28 -0.83 12.53
C ILE A 114 -0.29 0.35 11.74
N GLU A 115 -0.81 1.38 12.40
CA GLU A 115 -1.32 2.60 11.74
C GLU A 115 -0.24 3.30 10.92
N GLY A 116 0.98 3.39 11.45
CA GLY A 116 2.13 3.89 10.69
C GLY A 116 2.40 3.09 9.41
N LYS A 117 2.16 1.77 9.42
CA LYS A 117 2.28 0.92 8.22
C LYS A 117 1.15 1.15 7.24
N ILE A 118 -0.08 1.37 7.72
CA ILE A 118 -1.23 1.71 6.87
C ILE A 118 -0.94 2.99 6.07
N LEU A 119 -0.44 4.04 6.73
CA LEU A 119 -0.11 5.31 6.10
C LEU A 119 0.94 5.14 5.00
N ALA A 120 1.93 4.27 5.20
CA ALA A 120 2.96 3.98 4.21
C ALA A 120 2.42 3.20 2.98
N MET A 121 1.32 2.45 3.09
CA MET A 121 0.85 1.57 2.02
C MET A 121 0.53 2.31 0.72
N GLN A 122 -0.04 3.52 0.79
CA GLN A 122 -0.39 4.30 -0.40
C GLN A 122 0.86 4.69 -1.19
N TYR A 123 1.88 5.19 -0.48
CA TYR A 123 3.15 5.55 -1.09
C TYR A 123 3.84 4.31 -1.68
N GLU A 124 3.89 3.21 -0.95
CA GLU A 124 4.54 1.99 -1.44
C GLU A 124 3.82 1.37 -2.63
N LYS A 125 2.48 1.38 -2.67
CA LYS A 125 1.68 0.95 -3.83
C LYS A 125 2.14 1.68 -5.07
N THR A 126 2.21 3.01 -5.00
CA THR A 126 2.61 3.87 -6.12
C THR A 126 4.04 3.57 -6.55
N MET A 127 4.98 3.45 -5.61
CA MET A 127 6.37 3.13 -5.92
C MET A 127 6.53 1.76 -6.58
N ARG A 128 5.79 0.74 -6.12
CA ARG A 128 5.78 -0.59 -6.74
C ARG A 128 5.17 -0.54 -8.13
N PHE A 129 4.06 0.18 -8.32
CA PHE A 129 3.46 0.33 -9.65
C PHE A 129 4.42 0.99 -10.63
N LEU A 130 5.07 2.11 -10.26
CA LEU A 130 6.07 2.77 -11.11
C LEU A 130 7.25 1.85 -11.46
N LYS A 131 7.71 1.04 -10.50
CA LYS A 131 8.75 0.03 -10.74
C LYS A 131 8.27 -1.03 -11.73
N LEU A 132 7.03 -1.50 -11.63
CA LEU A 132 6.46 -2.48 -12.55
C LEU A 132 6.26 -1.90 -13.95
N ASP A 133 5.73 -0.68 -14.04
CA ASP A 133 5.53 0.04 -15.30
C ASP A 133 6.86 0.26 -16.03
N SER A 134 7.91 0.65 -15.32
CA SER A 134 9.26 0.81 -15.91
C SER A 134 9.83 -0.49 -16.51
N LYS A 135 9.36 -1.65 -16.06
CA LYS A 135 9.73 -2.97 -16.58
C LYS A 135 8.83 -3.44 -17.72
N CYS A 136 7.63 -2.90 -17.82
CA CYS A 136 6.70 -3.25 -18.88
C CYS A 136 7.18 -2.68 -20.20
N LYS A 137 7.40 -3.55 -21.19
CA LYS A 137 7.69 -3.10 -22.55
C LYS A 137 6.35 -2.72 -23.19
N ASN A 138 5.97 -1.45 -23.12
CA ASN A 138 4.77 -0.97 -23.81
C ASN A 138 4.98 -1.08 -25.32
N THR A 139 4.07 -1.77 -26.03
CA THR A 139 3.98 -1.66 -27.49
C THR A 139 3.43 -0.28 -27.83
N TYR A 140 4.33 0.58 -28.30
CA TYR A 140 4.17 1.97 -28.79
C TYR A 140 4.24 3.10 -27.77
N GLY A 141 5.15 4.03 -28.07
CA GLY A 141 4.94 5.47 -27.90
C GLY A 141 5.22 6.02 -26.51
N LEU A 142 6.41 6.57 -26.34
CA LEU A 142 6.64 7.71 -25.45
C LEU A 142 5.50 8.73 -25.63
N GLU A 143 4.68 8.92 -24.61
CA GLU A 143 3.86 10.10 -24.30
C GLU A 143 2.71 9.62 -23.41
N ILE A 144 2.81 9.80 -22.09
CA ILE A 144 1.68 10.04 -21.15
C ILE A 144 2.20 10.09 -19.70
N THR A 145 3.34 9.48 -19.36
CA THR A 145 3.81 9.43 -17.95
C THR A 145 4.44 10.72 -17.43
N ALA A 146 4.87 11.65 -18.28
CA ALA A 146 5.45 12.94 -17.84
C ALA A 146 4.39 13.94 -17.33
N SER A 147 3.15 13.87 -17.81
CA SER A 147 2.12 14.88 -17.51
C SER A 147 1.48 14.73 -16.12
N LYS A 148 1.57 13.56 -15.48
CA LYS A 148 1.08 13.37 -14.10
C LYS A 148 2.12 13.72 -13.03
N MET A 149 3.42 13.59 -13.31
CA MET A 149 4.48 14.03 -12.38
C MET A 149 4.55 15.56 -12.27
N ILE A 150 4.35 16.29 -13.38
CA ILE A 150 4.34 17.76 -13.35
C ILE A 150 3.16 18.32 -12.53
N ASN A 151 2.01 17.63 -12.53
CA ASN A 151 0.82 18.08 -11.80
C ASN A 151 0.88 17.80 -10.28
N LEU A 152 1.64 16.81 -9.83
CA LEU A 152 1.85 16.57 -8.39
C LEU A 152 2.86 17.56 -7.78
N ASP A 153 3.88 17.97 -8.54
CA ASP A 153 4.79 19.04 -8.13
C ASP A 153 4.10 20.42 -8.18
N HIS A 154 3.24 20.70 -9.17
CA HIS A 154 2.49 21.97 -9.23
C HIS A 154 1.41 22.10 -8.15
N ALA A 155 0.72 21.01 -7.79
CA ALA A 155 -0.27 21.06 -6.71
C ALA A 155 0.40 21.32 -5.34
N SER A 156 1.57 20.73 -5.10
CA SER A 156 2.34 20.91 -3.87
C SER A 156 2.99 22.30 -3.78
N ILE A 157 3.35 22.91 -4.92
CA ILE A 157 3.92 24.27 -4.97
C ILE A 157 2.82 25.35 -4.83
N MET A 158 1.62 25.13 -5.38
CA MET A 158 0.52 26.10 -5.25
C MET A 158 -0.07 26.18 -3.84
N GLU A 159 -0.07 25.10 -3.05
CA GLU A 159 -0.54 25.16 -1.66
C GLU A 159 0.42 25.97 -0.76
N ILE A 160 1.73 25.91 -1.03
CA ILE A 160 2.75 26.67 -0.27
C ILE A 160 2.67 28.18 -0.59
N GLU A 161 2.46 28.55 -1.86
CA GLU A 161 2.34 29.98 -2.24
C GLU A 161 1.04 30.63 -1.73
N THR A 162 -0.04 29.85 -1.55
CA THR A 162 -1.28 30.41 -0.98
C THR A 162 -1.19 30.71 0.52
N GLU A 163 -0.42 29.94 1.30
CA GLU A 163 -0.23 30.21 2.73
C GLU A 163 0.72 31.39 2.99
N GLU A 164 1.82 31.53 2.24
CA GLU A 164 2.72 32.69 2.39
C GLU A 164 2.06 34.03 2.00
N SER A 165 1.14 34.03 1.02
CA SER A 165 0.40 35.23 0.64
C SER A 165 -0.62 35.70 1.70
N TYR A 166 -1.08 34.77 2.57
CA TYR A 166 -2.05 35.08 3.62
C TYR A 166 -1.39 35.73 4.84
N TRP A 167 -0.14 35.37 5.16
CA TRP A 167 0.61 35.97 6.26
C TRP A 167 1.24 37.32 5.91
N THR A 168 1.56 37.56 4.64
CA THR A 168 2.18 38.83 4.19
C THR A 168 1.17 39.99 4.08
N ARG A 169 -0.14 39.73 4.23
CA ARG A 169 -1.21 40.77 4.23
C ARG A 169 -1.75 41.12 5.61
N MET A 170 -1.18 40.57 6.69
CA MET A 170 -1.60 40.85 8.08
C MET A 170 -0.51 41.52 8.94
N ILE A 171 0.47 42.20 8.33
CA ILE A 171 1.45 43.06 9.02
C ILE A 171 1.36 44.48 8.47
#